data_AF-A0A838Y7I0-F1
#
_entry.id   AF-A0A838Y7I0-F1
#
_cell.length_a   1.000
_cell.length_b   1.000
_cell.length_c   1.000
_cell.angle_alpha   90.00
_cell.angle_beta   90.00
_cell.angle_gamma   90.00
#
_symmetry.space_group_name_H-M   'P 1'
#
loop_
_entity.id
_entity.type
_entity.pdbx_description
1 polymer ?
#
loop_
_entity_poly.entity_id
_entity_poly.type
_entity_poly.pdbx_seq_one_letter_code
_entity_poly.pdbx_strand_id
1 'polypeptide(L)'
;MIPPLIYSSDKCKSSAETLATSIGTASSDEKEMIQHCHLYLSETGLSFFHPEARSTKKFKIDFNSGKTLWRTNRVEHEKLIKKALGKHEAPLSILDCTAGMLQDTLLFLSLGHKVTALEQSKILFY
;
A
#
# COMPACT_ATOMS: atom_id res chain seq x y z
N MET A 1 -10.47 12.60 7.70
CA MET A 1 -11.26 11.55 8.38
C MET A 1 -10.92 10.23 7.69
N ILE A 2 -10.67 9.16 8.44
CA ILE A 2 -10.38 7.85 7.84
C ILE A 2 -11.71 7.23 7.40
N PRO A 3 -11.81 6.70 6.17
CA PRO A 3 -13.03 6.05 5.69
C PRO A 3 -13.43 4.85 6.58
N PRO A 4 -14.73 4.50 6.63
CA PRO A 4 -15.17 3.28 7.31
C PRO A 4 -14.54 2.04 6.67
N LEU A 5 -14.38 0.98 7.47
CA LEU A 5 -13.85 -0.31 7.03
C LEU A 5 -14.98 -1.33 6.86
N ILE A 6 -15.26 -1.72 5.62
CA ILE A 6 -16.25 -2.73 5.28
C ILE A 6 -15.56 -4.09 5.19
N TYR A 7 -16.16 -5.16 5.72
CA TYR A 7 -15.63 -6.52 5.59
C TYR A 7 -16.53 -7.42 4.73
N SER A 8 -15.92 -8.36 4.00
CA SER A 8 -16.62 -9.18 3.00
C SER A 8 -17.44 -10.34 3.56
N SER A 9 -17.12 -10.81 4.76
CA SER A 9 -17.72 -11.98 5.40
C SER A 9 -17.41 -12.02 6.89
N ASP A 10 -18.15 -12.83 7.65
CA ASP A 10 -17.96 -13.00 9.11
C ASP A 10 -16.54 -13.46 9.47
N LYS A 11 -15.87 -14.20 8.58
CA LYS A 11 -14.47 -14.62 8.78
C LYS A 11 -13.52 -13.43 8.92
N CYS A 12 -13.81 -12.32 8.24
CA CYS A 12 -12.98 -11.12 8.26
C CYS A 12 -13.37 -10.16 9.39
N LYS A 13 -14.49 -10.39 10.10
CA LYS A 13 -15.06 -9.45 11.07
C LYS A 13 -14.07 -9.09 12.18
N SER A 14 -13.53 -10.10 12.87
CA SER A 14 -12.59 -9.86 13.98
C SER A 14 -11.34 -9.08 13.55
N SER A 15 -10.78 -9.41 12.38
CA SER A 15 -9.65 -8.67 11.82
C SER A 15 -10.03 -7.25 11.42
N ALA A 16 -11.24 -7.05 10.89
CA ALA A 16 -11.74 -5.73 10.54
C ALA A 16 -11.94 -4.85 11.78
N GLU A 17 -12.57 -5.36 12.84
CA GLU A 17 -12.77 -4.62 14.09
C GLU A 17 -11.43 -4.21 14.72
N THR A 18 -10.46 -5.12 14.72
CA THR A 18 -9.09 -4.86 15.21
C THR A 18 -8.40 -3.77 14.39
N LEU A 19 -8.44 -3.88 13.06
CA LEU A 19 -7.84 -2.90 12.15
C LEU A 19 -8.53 -1.54 12.24
N ALA A 20 -9.86 -1.52 12.30
CA ALA A 20 -10.63 -0.29 12.42
C ALA A 20 -10.28 0.45 13.73
N THR A 21 -10.14 -0.28 14.83
CA THR A 21 -9.70 0.26 16.12
C THR A 21 -8.28 0.83 16.04
N SER A 22 -7.34 0.11 15.40
CA SER A 22 -5.94 0.55 15.33
C SER A 22 -5.76 1.81 14.48
N ILE A 23 -6.50 1.94 13.38
CA ILE A 23 -6.41 3.12 12.51
C ILE A 23 -7.30 4.27 12.99
N GLY A 24 -8.30 4.00 13.84
CA GLY A 24 -9.21 4.99 14.39
C GLY A 24 -10.41 5.28 13.46
N THR A 25 -11.04 4.23 12.94
CA THR A 25 -12.27 4.28 12.15
C THR A 25 -13.30 3.26 12.67
N ALA A 26 -14.51 3.26 12.10
CA ALA A 26 -15.54 2.27 12.38
C ALA A 26 -15.51 1.13 11.35
N SER A 27 -15.87 -0.08 11.78
CA SER A 27 -16.09 -1.23 10.90
C SER A 27 -17.56 -1.57 10.75
N SER A 28 -18.00 -1.98 9.55
CA SER A 28 -19.37 -2.44 9.29
C SER A 28 -19.42 -3.56 8.24
N ASP A 29 -20.49 -4.35 8.25
CA ASP A 29 -20.87 -5.25 7.15
C ASP A 29 -21.84 -4.59 6.16
N GLU A 30 -22.19 -3.33 6.38
CA GLU A 30 -23.25 -2.63 5.67
C GLU A 30 -22.93 -2.48 4.18
N LYS A 31 -23.66 -3.25 3.36
CA LYS A 31 -23.60 -3.15 1.90
C LYS A 31 -24.02 -1.77 1.38
N GLU A 32 -24.79 -1.01 2.16
CA GLU A 32 -25.22 0.35 1.80
C GLU A 32 -24.05 1.35 1.76
N MET A 33 -22.99 1.09 2.54
CA MET A 33 -21.80 1.94 2.54
C MET A 33 -20.90 1.75 1.31
N ILE A 34 -21.17 0.75 0.44
CA ILE A 34 -20.37 0.47 -0.76
C ILE A 34 -20.37 1.64 -1.76
N GLN A 35 -21.40 2.48 -1.74
CA GLN A 35 -21.49 3.66 -2.62
C GLN A 35 -20.63 4.84 -2.13
N HIS A 36 -20.15 4.80 -0.89
CA HIS A 36 -19.33 5.84 -0.29
C HIS A 36 -17.84 5.47 -0.35
N CYS A 37 -16.97 6.44 -0.05
CA CYS A 37 -15.55 6.18 0.14
C CYS A 37 -15.36 5.22 1.32
N HIS A 38 -14.67 4.09 1.12
CA HIS A 38 -14.49 3.07 2.16
C HIS A 38 -13.20 2.26 1.97
N LEU A 39 -12.70 1.73 3.08
CA LEU A 39 -11.76 0.61 3.08
C LEU A 39 -12.56 -0.70 3.00
N TYR A 40 -12.02 -1.69 2.31
CA TYR A 40 -12.67 -2.98 2.11
C TYR A 40 -11.70 -4.11 2.42
N LEU A 41 -11.99 -4.86 3.48
CA LEU A 41 -11.25 -6.04 3.90
C LEU A 41 -11.93 -7.32 3.38
N SER A 42 -11.15 -8.16 2.73
CA SER A 42 -11.58 -9.48 2.27
C SER A 42 -10.54 -10.54 2.57
N GLU A 43 -10.87 -11.80 2.28
CA GLU A 43 -9.91 -12.92 2.36
C GLU A 43 -8.66 -12.69 1.50
N THR A 44 -8.75 -11.85 0.45
CA THR A 44 -7.59 -11.51 -0.41
C THR A 44 -6.79 -10.30 0.07
N GLY A 45 -7.19 -9.66 1.17
CA GLY A 45 -6.52 -8.51 1.77
C GLY A 45 -7.35 -7.23 1.76
N LEU A 46 -6.67 -6.12 2.08
CA LEU A 46 -7.23 -4.77 2.19
C LEU A 46 -7.21 -4.04 0.84
N SER A 47 -8.26 -3.27 0.59
CA SER A 47 -8.39 -2.42 -0.59
C SER A 47 -9.12 -1.13 -0.26
N PHE A 48 -8.98 -0.12 -1.10
CA PHE A 48 -9.59 1.19 -0.95
C PHE A 48 -10.51 1.51 -2.12
N PHE A 49 -11.67 2.09 -1.86
CA PHE A 49 -12.60 2.55 -2.88
C PHE A 49 -12.95 4.01 -2.67
N HIS A 50 -13.00 4.77 -3.76
CA HIS A 50 -13.50 6.13 -3.77
C HIS A 50 -14.50 6.30 -4.93
N PRO A 51 -15.73 6.81 -4.67
CA PRO A 51 -16.77 6.90 -5.70
C PRO A 51 -16.40 7.83 -6.86
N GLU A 52 -15.59 8.85 -6.59
CA GLU A 52 -15.11 9.80 -7.61
C GLU A 52 -13.81 9.35 -8.30
N ALA A 53 -13.29 8.15 -7.97
CA ALA A 53 -12.10 7.66 -8.66
C ALA A 53 -12.41 7.38 -10.14
N ARG A 54 -11.46 7.69 -11.02
CA ARG A 54 -11.55 7.39 -12.45
C ARG A 54 -11.80 5.90 -12.76
N SER A 55 -11.39 5.02 -11.85
CA SER A 55 -11.61 3.58 -11.94
C SER A 55 -12.66 3.16 -10.92
N THR A 56 -13.64 2.37 -11.36
CA THR A 56 -14.62 1.73 -10.47
C THR A 56 -14.06 0.54 -9.69
N LYS A 57 -12.84 0.08 -10.03
CA LYS A 57 -12.15 -0.98 -9.31
C LYS A 57 -11.56 -0.46 -8.00
N LYS A 58 -11.67 -1.27 -6.96
CA LYS A 58 -10.99 -1.04 -5.67
C LYS A 58 -9.47 -1.01 -5.90
N PHE A 59 -8.82 -0.01 -5.31
CA PHE A 59 -7.38 0.13 -5.32
C PHE A 59 -6.78 -0.81 -4.29
N LYS A 60 -5.85 -1.66 -4.72
CA LYS A 60 -5.10 -2.57 -3.86
C LYS A 60 -3.62 -2.43 -4.20
N ILE A 61 -2.79 -2.30 -3.17
CA ILE A 61 -1.35 -2.38 -3.32
C ILE A 61 -0.98 -3.85 -3.49
N ASP A 62 -0.38 -4.19 -4.61
CA ASP A 62 0.09 -5.53 -4.92
C ASP A 62 1.53 -5.45 -5.45
N PHE A 63 2.45 -6.08 -4.73
CA PHE A 63 3.87 -6.14 -5.05
C PHE A 63 4.22 -7.34 -5.93
N ASN A 64 3.34 -8.34 -5.98
CA ASN A 64 3.58 -9.62 -6.62
C ASN A 64 3.00 -9.70 -8.03
N SER A 65 2.44 -8.61 -8.55
CA SER A 65 1.85 -8.60 -9.88
C SER A 65 1.97 -7.24 -10.59
N GLY A 66 1.58 -7.25 -11.87
CA GLY A 66 1.39 -6.05 -12.67
C GLY A 66 2.65 -5.19 -12.84
N LYS A 67 2.45 -3.87 -12.82
CA LYS A 67 3.50 -2.89 -13.10
C LYS A 67 4.59 -2.88 -12.04
N THR A 68 4.25 -3.09 -10.77
CA THR A 68 5.22 -3.07 -9.67
C THR A 68 6.22 -4.21 -9.82
N LEU A 69 5.76 -5.46 -9.96
CA LEU A 69 6.63 -6.62 -10.14
C LEU A 69 7.46 -6.51 -11.43
N TRP A 70 6.85 -6.04 -12.52
CA TRP A 70 7.58 -5.85 -13.78
C TRP A 70 8.73 -4.84 -13.63
N ARG A 71 8.50 -3.76 -12.87
CA ARG A 71 9.49 -2.71 -12.66
C ARG A 71 10.62 -3.18 -11.74
N THR A 72 10.30 -3.89 -10.65
CA THR A 72 11.31 -4.44 -9.73
C THR A 72 12.19 -5.51 -10.38
N ASN A 73 11.63 -6.34 -11.27
CA ASN A 73 12.40 -7.33 -12.03
C ASN A 73 13.34 -6.74 -13.07
N ARG A 74 13.27 -5.42 -13.33
CA ARG A 74 14.08 -4.71 -14.32
C ARG A 74 14.89 -3.58 -13.70
N VAL A 75 15.17 -3.69 -12.40
CA VAL A 75 15.90 -2.68 -11.64
C VAL A 75 17.28 -2.35 -12.24
N GLU A 76 17.87 -3.29 -12.98
CA GLU A 76 19.12 -3.06 -13.70
C GLU A 76 19.03 -1.92 -14.73
N HIS A 77 17.84 -1.71 -15.30
CA HIS A 77 17.55 -0.69 -16.30
C HIS A 77 17.10 0.65 -15.69
N GLU A 78 16.91 0.76 -14.37
CA GLU A 78 16.47 1.97 -13.66
C GLU A 78 17.62 2.99 -13.51
N LYS A 79 18.06 3.56 -14.64
CA LYS A 79 19.23 4.46 -14.70
C LYS A 79 19.08 5.73 -13.85
N LEU A 80 17.87 6.28 -13.73
CA LEU A 80 17.64 7.54 -13.01
C LEU A 80 17.76 7.35 -11.49
N ILE A 81 17.18 6.27 -10.95
CA ILE A 81 17.31 5.91 -9.54
C ILE A 81 18.77 5.65 -9.16
N LYS A 82 19.50 4.86 -9.97
CA LYS A 82 20.93 4.60 -9.74
C LYS A 82 21.75 5.89 -9.76
N LYS A 83 21.42 6.85 -10.64
CA LYS A 83 22.08 8.17 -10.66
C LYS A 83 21.78 9.00 -9.43
N ALA A 84 20.53 8.98 -8.95
CA ALA A 84 20.13 9.73 -7.77
C ALA A 84 20.82 9.22 -6.50
N LEU A 85 21.04 7.89 -6.40
CA LEU A 85 21.79 7.27 -5.30
C LEU A 85 23.29 7.59 -5.32
N GLY A 86 23.83 7.95 -6.50
CA GLY A 86 25.25 8.21 -6.68
C GLY A 86 26.10 6.93 -6.76
N LYS A 87 27.42 7.10 -6.82
CA LYS A 87 28.37 5.97 -6.82
C LYS A 87 28.57 5.46 -5.40
N HIS A 88 28.48 4.14 -5.23
CA HIS A 88 28.75 3.46 -3.97
C HIS A 88 29.31 2.06 -4.27
N GLU A 89 30.16 1.53 -3.38
CA GLU A 89 30.72 0.17 -3.51
C GLU A 89 29.97 -0.87 -2.67
N ALA A 90 29.12 -0.41 -1.73
CA ALA A 90 28.38 -1.26 -0.81
C ALA A 90 26.89 -0.85 -0.73
N PRO A 91 26.00 -1.74 -0.28
CA PRO A 91 24.62 -1.40 0.00
C PRO A 91 24.45 -0.20 0.93
N LEU A 92 23.63 0.77 0.52
CA LEU A 92 23.27 1.93 1.32
C LEU A 92 22.19 1.59 2.36
N SER A 93 22.20 2.34 3.45
CA SER A 93 21.06 2.46 4.38
C SER A 93 20.27 3.71 4.00
N ILE A 94 19.07 3.52 3.48
CA ILE A 94 18.21 4.57 2.92
C ILE A 94 17.02 4.79 3.84
N LEU A 95 16.71 6.06 4.12
CA LEU A 95 15.47 6.47 4.77
C LEU A 95 14.54 7.05 3.69
N ASP A 96 13.47 6.31 3.35
CA ASP A 96 12.41 6.82 2.48
C ASP A 96 11.38 7.54 3.35
N CYS A 97 11.41 8.87 3.34
CA CYS A 97 10.50 9.70 4.13
C CYS A 97 9.09 9.83 3.51
N THR A 98 8.85 9.21 2.35
CA THR A 98 7.64 9.36 1.55
C THR A 98 7.20 8.01 0.97
N ALA A 99 7.18 6.98 1.82
CA ALA A 99 6.99 5.59 1.43
C ALA A 99 5.84 5.39 0.44
N GLY A 100 4.69 6.00 0.68
CA GLY A 100 3.54 5.98 -0.20
C GLY A 100 3.10 4.56 -0.52
N MET A 101 3.16 4.20 -1.80
CA MET A 101 2.84 2.85 -2.29
C MET A 101 4.07 1.91 -2.35
N LEU A 102 5.18 2.32 -1.74
CA LEU A 102 6.46 1.60 -1.66
C LEU A 102 7.14 1.30 -3.00
N GLN A 103 6.74 1.96 -4.10
CA GLN A 103 7.27 1.66 -5.43
C GLN A 103 8.79 1.88 -5.53
N ASP A 104 9.27 3.05 -5.12
CA ASP A 104 10.71 3.35 -5.18
C ASP A 104 11.47 2.65 -4.04
N THR A 105 10.87 2.53 -2.85
CA THR A 105 11.39 1.68 -1.76
C THR A 105 11.69 0.26 -2.25
N LEU A 106 10.78 -0.36 -2.99
CA LEU A 106 10.98 -1.72 -3.54
C LEU A 106 12.10 -1.77 -4.57
N LEU A 107 12.33 -0.70 -5.33
CA LEU A 107 13.47 -0.62 -6.26
C LEU A 107 14.78 -0.54 -5.50
N PHE A 108 14.86 0.27 -4.44
CA PHE A 108 16.04 0.32 -3.58
C PHE A 108 16.33 -1.03 -2.92
N LEU A 109 15.30 -1.72 -2.41
CA LEU A 109 15.42 -3.07 -1.87
C LEU A 109 15.89 -4.07 -2.94
N SER A 110 15.37 -3.96 -4.16
CA SER A 110 15.75 -4.82 -5.29
C SER A 110 17.19 -4.60 -5.76
N LEU A 111 17.74 -3.39 -5.56
CA LEU A 111 19.18 -3.09 -5.76
C LEU A 111 20.08 -3.62 -4.63
N GLY A 112 19.49 -4.23 -3.60
CA GLY A 112 20.20 -4.80 -2.46
C GLY A 112 20.45 -3.80 -1.33
N HIS A 113 19.84 -2.61 -1.36
CA HIS A 113 19.95 -1.64 -0.28
C HIS A 113 19.09 -2.02 0.93
N LYS A 114 19.40 -1.41 2.08
CA LYS A 114 18.56 -1.48 3.28
C LYS A 114 17.71 -0.22 3.31
N VAL A 115 16.40 -0.37 3.47
CA VAL A 115 15.48 0.77 3.45
C VAL A 115 14.63 0.78 4.72
N THR A 116 14.56 1.93 5.38
CA THR A 116 13.52 2.26 6.37
C THR A 116 12.54 3.21 5.69
N ALA A 117 11.28 2.82 5.59
CA ALA A 117 10.24 3.60 4.92
C ALA A 117 9.29 4.21 5.96
N LEU A 118 9.05 5.52 5.85
CA LEU A 118 8.15 6.29 6.71
C LEU A 118 6.90 6.67 5.92
N GLU A 119 5.73 6.43 6.50
CA GLU A 119 4.45 6.85 5.94
C GLU A 119 3.63 7.55 7.02
N GLN A 120 3.17 8.77 6.71
CA GLN A 120 2.35 9.57 7.62
C GLN A 120 0.86 9.25 7.50
N SER A 121 0.42 8.80 6.33
CA SER A 121 -0.95 8.43 6.05
C SER A 121 -1.28 7.13 6.78
N LYS A 122 -2.16 7.22 7.78
CA LYS A 122 -2.69 6.05 8.49
C LYS A 122 -3.40 5.05 7.57
N ILE A 123 -3.85 5.49 6.40
CA ILE A 123 -4.51 4.62 5.41
C ILE A 123 -3.50 3.82 4.58
N LEU A 124 -2.32 4.37 4.33
CA LEU A 124 -1.27 3.69 3.55
C LEU A 124 -0.30 2.90 4.43
N PHE A 125 -0.12 3.32 5.69
CA PHE A 125 0.81 2.70 6.62
C PHE A 125 0.33 1.35 7.18
N TYR A 126 -0.97 1.23 7.47
CA TYR A 126 -1.60 0.04 8.06
C TYR A 126 -2.22 -0.86 6.99
#